data_AF-A0A916M4I2-F1
#
_entry.id   AF-A0A916M4I2-F1
#
_cell.length_a   1.000
_cell.length_b   1.000
_cell.length_c   1.000
_cell.angle_alpha   90.00
_cell.angle_beta   90.00
_cell.angle_gamma   90.00
#
_symmetry.space_group_name_H-M   'P 1'
#
loop_
_entity.id
_entity.type
_entity.pdbx_description
1 polymer ?
#
loop_
_entity_poly.entity_id
_entity_poly.type
_entity_poly.pdbx_seq_one_letter_code
_entity_poly.pdbx_strand_id
1 'polypeptide(L)'
;MMLNKPGEALVKEGAQNVTEKDVALVVSKSDEIQKKFSARGPLARFIVDGKLLISLVRDYWSRAYRHIPYGVIASAAFTLIYVFNPFDILPDVLPIVGQVDDVAVLSACLLLIEQDLHKYKNWKEGREEDR
;
A
#
# COMPACT_ATOMS: atom_id res chain seq x y z
N MET A 1 22.93 8.34 22.20
CA MET A 1 21.73 7.49 22.22
C MET A 1 21.46 7.07 20.78
N MET A 2 21.69 5.80 20.42
CA MET A 2 21.47 5.32 19.05
C MET A 2 19.96 5.27 18.80
N LEU A 3 19.45 6.18 17.96
CA LEU A 3 18.10 6.07 17.39
C LEU A 3 18.11 4.85 16.46
N ASN A 4 17.75 3.67 16.98
CA ASN A 4 17.47 2.53 16.11
C ASN A 4 16.29 2.94 15.21
N LYS A 5 16.45 2.84 13.89
CA LYS A 5 15.34 3.03 12.97
C LYS A 5 14.24 2.01 13.33
N PRO A 6 12.97 2.40 13.46
CA PRO A 6 11.90 1.52 13.95
C PRO A 6 11.82 0.19 13.20
N GLY A 7 12.09 0.19 11.89
CA GLY A 7 12.14 -1.04 11.09
C GLY A 7 13.28 -2.01 11.45
N GLU A 8 14.45 -1.50 11.86
CA GLU A 8 15.58 -2.35 12.25
C GLU A 8 15.35 -3.05 13.58
N ALA A 9 14.68 -2.38 14.52
CA ALA A 9 14.29 -2.97 15.81
C ALA A 9 13.29 -4.12 15.60
N LEU A 10 12.27 -3.89 14.76
CA LEU A 10 11.25 -4.90 14.42
C LEU A 10 11.87 -6.16 13.80
N VAL A 11 12.80 -6.00 12.85
CA VAL A 11 13.48 -7.15 12.22
C VAL A 11 14.33 -7.90 13.23
N LYS A 12 15.07 -7.20 14.10
CA LYS A 12 15.90 -7.84 15.13
C LYS A 12 15.05 -8.61 16.14
N GLU A 13 13.97 -8.02 16.62
CA GLU A 13 13.05 -8.65 17.56
C GLU A 13 12.35 -9.87 16.92
N GLY A 14 11.85 -9.73 15.69
CA GLY A 14 11.22 -10.83 14.96
C GLY A 14 12.19 -11.98 14.71
N ALA A 15 13.43 -11.68 14.30
CA ALA A 15 14.45 -12.69 14.01
C ALA A 15 14.86 -13.50 15.25
N GLN A 16 14.84 -12.90 16.44
CA GLN A 16 15.16 -13.61 17.69
C GLN A 16 14.15 -14.73 18.02
N ASN A 17 12.93 -14.66 17.49
CA ASN A 17 11.86 -15.61 17.75
C ASN A 17 11.71 -16.69 16.67
N VAL A 18 12.53 -16.66 15.60
CA VAL A 18 12.47 -17.63 14.50
C VAL A 18 13.07 -18.97 14.93
N THR A 19 12.33 -20.06 14.74
CA THR A 19 12.76 -21.42 15.06
C THR A 19 13.13 -22.22 13.80
N GLU A 20 13.76 -23.39 13.97
CA GLU A 20 14.02 -24.31 12.85
C GLU A 20 12.73 -24.74 12.11
N LYS A 21 11.60 -24.84 12.83
CA LYS A 21 10.30 -25.18 12.23
C LYS A 21 9.82 -24.08 11.29
N ASP A 22 10.06 -22.81 11.62
CA ASP A 22 9.70 -21.67 10.77
C ASP A 22 10.57 -21.63 9.52
N VAL A 23 11.87 -21.93 9.65
CA VAL A 23 12.78 -22.06 8.50
C VAL A 23 12.34 -23.22 7.60
N ALA A 24 12.01 -24.38 8.17
CA ALA A 24 11.49 -25.52 7.42
C ALA A 24 10.16 -25.19 6.71
N LEU A 25 9.29 -24.43 7.37
CA LEU A 25 8.04 -23.93 6.79
C LEU A 25 8.33 -23.06 5.55
N VAL A 26 9.25 -22.11 5.65
CA VAL A 26 9.67 -21.26 4.51
C VAL A 26 10.17 -22.11 3.34
N VAL A 27 11.01 -23.11 3.61
CA VAL A 27 11.50 -24.03 2.56
C VAL A 27 10.35 -24.79 1.91
N SER A 28 9.44 -25.36 2.72
CA SER A 28 8.28 -26.11 2.23
C SER A 28 7.29 -25.25 1.43
N LYS A 29 7.25 -23.94 1.68
CA LYS A 29 6.37 -22.96 1.05
C LYS A 29 7.07 -22.08 0.02
N SER A 30 8.31 -22.41 -0.34
CA SER A 30 9.18 -21.60 -1.20
C SER A 30 8.53 -21.24 -2.54
N ASP A 31 7.83 -22.17 -3.19
CA ASP A 31 7.11 -21.91 -4.45
C ASP A 31 5.96 -20.90 -4.28
N GLU A 32 5.19 -21.00 -3.19
CA GLU A 32 4.11 -20.05 -2.88
C GLU A 32 4.68 -18.65 -2.59
N ILE A 33 5.80 -18.59 -1.87
CA ILE A 33 6.52 -17.35 -1.60
C ILE A 33 7.04 -16.77 -2.93
N GLN A 34 7.67 -17.57 -3.78
CA GLN A 34 8.20 -17.12 -5.06
C GLN A 34 7.10 -16.55 -5.97
N LYS A 35 5.90 -17.14 -5.96
CA LYS A 35 4.74 -16.57 -6.68
C LYS A 35 4.39 -15.16 -6.20
N LYS A 36 4.51 -14.87 -4.89
CA LYS A 36 4.28 -13.53 -4.33
C LYS A 36 5.28 -12.50 -4.85
N PHE A 37 6.54 -12.89 -5.04
CA PHE A 37 7.63 -12.05 -5.55
C PHE A 37 7.72 -11.98 -7.09
N SER A 38 6.96 -12.80 -7.80
CA SER A 38 6.98 -12.79 -9.27
C SER A 38 6.52 -11.44 -9.84
N ALA A 39 6.95 -11.12 -11.07
CA ALA A 39 6.55 -9.88 -11.75
C ALA A 39 5.04 -9.74 -11.98
N ARG A 40 4.29 -10.85 -11.88
CA ARG A 40 2.80 -10.88 -11.93
C ARG A 40 2.17 -11.18 -10.57
N GLY A 41 2.98 -11.22 -9.51
CA GLY A 41 2.55 -11.55 -8.17
C GLY A 41 1.88 -10.37 -7.46
N PRO A 42 1.21 -10.64 -6.33
CA PRO A 42 0.58 -9.63 -5.48
C PRO A 42 1.50 -8.46 -5.12
N LEU A 43 2.79 -8.67 -4.87
CA LEU A 43 3.71 -7.58 -4.51
C LEU A 43 3.98 -6.63 -5.69
N ALA A 44 4.12 -7.18 -6.89
CA ALA A 44 4.24 -6.36 -8.09
C ALA A 44 2.97 -5.53 -8.32
N ARG A 45 1.80 -6.14 -8.11
CA ARG A 45 0.51 -5.45 -8.20
C ARG A 45 0.41 -4.30 -7.18
N PHE A 46 0.81 -4.54 -5.94
CA PHE A 46 0.85 -3.53 -4.87
C PHE A 46 1.66 -2.30 -5.27
N ILE A 47 2.86 -2.49 -5.85
CA ILE A 47 3.70 -1.38 -6.34
C ILE A 47 3.01 -0.61 -7.48
N VAL A 48 2.36 -1.33 -8.40
CA VAL A 48 1.63 -0.71 -9.52
C VAL A 48 0.46 0.14 -9.01
N ASP A 49 -0.32 -0.39 -8.07
CA ASP A 49 -1.46 0.33 -7.49
C ASP A 49 -1.02 1.55 -6.69
N GLY A 50 0.03 1.43 -5.87
CA GLY A 50 0.62 2.56 -5.16
C GLY A 50 1.08 3.68 -6.11
N LYS A 51 1.75 3.33 -7.22
CA LYS A 51 2.13 4.32 -8.26
C LYS A 51 0.92 4.99 -8.90
N LEU A 52 -0.17 4.27 -9.09
CA LEU A 52 -1.40 4.80 -9.65
C LEU A 52 -2.06 5.80 -8.68
N LEU A 53 -2.13 5.47 -7.38
CA LEU A 53 -2.63 6.40 -6.36
C LEU A 53 -1.79 7.69 -6.29
N ILE A 54 -0.45 7.56 -6.30
CA ILE A 54 0.45 8.73 -6.31
C ILE A 54 0.16 9.60 -7.52
N SER A 55 -0.05 8.97 -8.68
CA SER A 55 -0.35 9.67 -9.91
C SER A 55 -1.70 10.39 -9.82
N LEU A 56 -2.73 9.74 -9.27
CA LEU A 56 -4.06 10.31 -9.09
C LEU A 56 -4.02 11.57 -8.23
N VAL A 57 -3.36 11.51 -7.08
CA VAL A 57 -3.20 12.66 -6.17
C VAL A 57 -2.45 13.79 -6.86
N ARG A 58 -1.39 13.48 -7.61
CA ARG A 58 -0.60 14.47 -8.36
C ARG A 58 -1.40 15.17 -9.45
N ASP A 59 -2.14 14.40 -10.25
CA ASP A 59 -2.92 14.93 -11.37
C ASP A 59 -4.15 15.72 -10.88
N TYR A 60 -4.70 15.35 -9.72
CA TYR A 60 -5.71 16.15 -9.04
C TYR A 60 -5.14 17.48 -8.53
N TRP A 61 -3.94 17.45 -7.93
CA TRP A 61 -3.24 18.64 -7.42
C TRP A 61 -2.85 19.62 -8.53
N SER A 62 -2.34 19.12 -9.65
CA SER A 62 -1.99 19.93 -10.83
C SER A 62 -3.21 20.40 -11.65
N ARG A 63 -4.42 20.00 -11.23
CA ARG A 63 -5.70 20.26 -11.91
C ARG A 63 -5.85 19.58 -13.28
N ALA A 64 -5.00 18.60 -13.62
CA ALA A 64 -5.11 17.81 -14.83
C ALA A 64 -6.31 16.84 -14.82
N TYR A 65 -6.70 16.33 -13.64
CA TYR A 65 -7.85 15.44 -13.47
C TYR A 65 -8.73 15.87 -12.30
N ARG A 66 -9.89 16.47 -12.60
CA ARG A 66 -10.80 17.07 -11.60
C ARG A 66 -12.18 16.43 -11.54
N HIS A 67 -12.52 15.58 -12.51
CA HIS A 67 -13.80 14.89 -12.56
C HIS A 67 -13.79 13.62 -11.69
N ILE A 68 -13.61 13.81 -10.38
CA ILE A 68 -13.56 12.73 -9.40
C ILE A 68 -14.03 13.25 -8.03
N PRO A 69 -14.76 12.45 -7.24
CA PRO A 69 -15.18 12.86 -5.90
C PRO A 69 -13.97 13.17 -5.00
N TYR A 70 -14.04 14.26 -4.23
CA TYR A 70 -12.96 14.61 -3.31
C TYR A 70 -12.67 13.52 -2.27
N GLY A 71 -13.69 12.77 -1.85
CA GLY A 71 -13.54 11.63 -0.95
C GLY A 71 -12.53 10.60 -1.47
N VAL A 72 -12.54 10.32 -2.78
CA VAL A 72 -11.59 9.38 -3.40
C VAL A 72 -10.15 9.88 -3.29
N ILE A 73 -9.95 11.19 -3.54
CA ILE A 73 -8.63 11.82 -3.40
C ILE A 73 -8.17 11.82 -1.95
N ALA A 74 -9.06 12.12 -1.02
CA ALA A 74 -8.77 12.09 0.41
C ALA A 74 -8.38 10.68 0.86
N SER A 75 -9.10 9.64 0.43
CA SER A 75 -8.78 8.23 0.72
C SER A 75 -7.43 7.82 0.13
N ALA A 76 -7.15 8.19 -1.13
CA ALA A 76 -5.87 7.91 -1.77
C ALA A 76 -4.71 8.60 -1.03
N ALA A 77 -4.86 9.89 -0.70
CA ALA A 77 -3.86 10.65 0.04
C ALA A 77 -3.62 10.07 1.44
N PHE A 78 -4.69 9.80 2.20
CA PHE A 78 -4.61 9.18 3.53
C PHE A 78 -3.82 7.87 3.50
N THR A 79 -4.14 7.00 2.54
CA THR A 79 -3.48 5.71 2.35
C THR A 79 -1.98 5.86 2.04
N LEU A 80 -1.62 6.81 1.17
CA LEU A 80 -0.22 7.07 0.83
C LEU A 80 0.59 7.64 1.99
N ILE A 81 -0.01 8.52 2.79
CA ILE A 81 0.66 9.05 3.98
C ILE A 81 0.85 7.93 5.01
N TYR A 82 -0.14 7.05 5.17
CA TYR A 82 -0.02 5.86 6.03
C TYR A 82 1.14 4.96 5.61
N VAL A 83 1.27 4.63 4.32
CA VAL A 83 2.39 3.82 3.79
C VAL A 83 3.75 4.49 3.99
N PHE A 84 3.82 5.82 3.94
CA PHE A 84 5.07 6.55 4.15
C PHE A 84 5.49 6.60 5.63
N ASN A 85 4.53 6.81 6.53
CA ASN A 85 4.78 6.91 7.95
C ASN A 85 3.57 6.45 8.79
N PRO A 86 3.44 5.14 9.05
CA PRO A 86 2.29 4.61 9.77
C PRO A 86 2.24 5.10 11.23
N PHE A 87 3.40 5.42 11.82
CA PHE A 87 3.54 5.79 13.23
C PHE A 87 3.32 7.27 13.53
N ASP A 88 3.11 8.14 12.54
CA ASP A 88 3.00 9.60 12.74
C ASP A 88 1.55 10.09 12.75
N ILE A 89 0.68 9.49 11.94
CA ILE A 89 -0.77 9.81 11.97
C ILE A 89 -1.48 9.07 13.12
N LEU A 90 -1.08 7.83 13.42
CA LEU A 90 -1.78 6.99 14.40
C LEU A 90 -1.76 7.53 15.85
N PRO A 91 -0.65 8.05 16.41
CA PRO A 91 -0.64 8.57 17.77
C PRO A 91 -1.60 9.76 17.97
N ASP A 92 -1.81 10.56 16.94
CA ASP A 92 -2.59 11.79 17.02
C ASP A 92 -4.10 11.59 16.82
N VAL A 93 -4.53 10.52 16.15
CA VAL A 93 -5.94 10.33 15.74
C VAL A 93 -6.62 9.17 16.48
N LEU A 94 -5.88 8.14 16.90
CA LEU A 94 -6.46 6.92 17.50
C LEU A 94 -5.58 6.38 18.64
N PRO A 95 -5.92 6.65 19.91
CA PRO A 95 -5.14 6.15 21.06
C PRO A 95 -5.17 4.62 21.23
N ILE A 96 -6.00 3.91 20.46
CA ILE A 96 -6.17 2.46 20.51
C ILE A 96 -6.34 1.91 19.09
N VAL A 97 -5.25 1.73 18.34
CA VAL A 97 -5.24 0.82 17.18
C VAL A 97 -3.96 0.01 17.20
N GLY A 98 -4.11 -1.29 17.48
CA GLY A 98 -3.05 -2.27 17.32
C GLY A 98 -2.75 -2.52 15.85
N GLN A 99 -1.47 -2.67 15.52
CA GLN A 99 -0.87 -3.16 14.26
C GLN A 99 -1.86 -3.35 13.08
N VAL A 100 -2.26 -2.25 12.45
CA VAL A 100 -2.91 -2.34 11.14
C VAL A 100 -1.82 -2.48 10.08
N ASP A 101 -1.84 -3.59 9.35
CA ASP A 101 -0.89 -3.90 8.28
C ASP A 101 -1.06 -2.92 7.10
N ASP A 102 0.04 -2.36 6.58
CA ASP A 102 0.03 -1.37 5.49
C ASP A 102 -0.69 -1.90 4.23
N VAL A 103 -0.55 -3.21 3.99
CA VAL A 103 -1.24 -3.89 2.88
C VAL A 103 -2.74 -3.87 3.07
N ALA A 104 -3.22 -4.09 4.30
CA ALA A 104 -4.65 -4.05 4.60
C ALA A 104 -5.25 -2.66 4.38
N VAL A 105 -4.55 -1.59 4.78
CA VAL A 105 -5.01 -0.20 4.55
C VAL A 105 -5.08 0.10 3.05
N LEU A 106 -4.03 -0.24 2.29
CA LEU A 106 -4.05 -0.03 0.84
C LEU A 106 -5.16 -0.86 0.18
N SER A 107 -5.30 -2.14 0.52
CA SER A 107 -6.35 -2.99 -0.03
C SER A 107 -7.76 -2.46 0.29
N ALA A 108 -8.00 -1.99 1.51
CA ALA A 108 -9.28 -1.39 1.88
C ALA A 108 -9.55 -0.11 1.08
N CYS A 109 -8.56 0.76 0.93
CA CYS A 109 -8.68 1.96 0.09
C CYS A 109 -9.01 1.58 -1.36
N LEU A 110 -8.24 0.66 -1.96
CA LEU A 110 -8.45 0.23 -3.34
C LEU A 110 -9.85 -0.34 -3.54
N LEU A 111 -10.38 -1.12 -2.60
CA LEU A 111 -11.76 -1.62 -2.65
C LEU A 111 -12.79 -0.50 -2.59
N LEU A 112 -12.56 0.53 -1.77
CA LEU A 112 -13.47 1.67 -1.63
C LEU A 112 -13.51 2.55 -2.88
N ILE A 113 -12.38 2.69 -3.60
CA ILE A 113 -12.26 3.63 -4.72
C ILE A 113 -12.06 2.94 -6.07
N GLU A 114 -12.26 1.62 -6.14
CA GLU A 114 -11.89 0.77 -7.29
C GLU A 114 -12.42 1.33 -8.62
N GLN A 115 -13.71 1.66 -8.67
CA GLN A 115 -14.37 2.15 -9.88
C GLN A 115 -13.80 3.50 -10.34
N ASP A 116 -13.57 4.43 -9.43
CA ASP A 116 -13.02 5.75 -9.76
C ASP A 116 -11.54 5.65 -10.15
N LEU A 117 -10.79 4.75 -9.52
CA LEU A 117 -9.42 4.47 -9.87
C LEU A 117 -9.30 3.83 -11.27
N HIS A 118 -10.25 2.99 -11.66
CA HIS A 118 -10.35 2.46 -13.03
C HIS A 118 -10.60 3.56 -14.06
N LYS A 119 -11.55 4.46 -13.81
CA LYS A 119 -11.81 5.62 -14.70
C LYS A 119 -10.57 6.49 -14.85
N TYR A 120 -9.90 6.79 -13.73
CA TYR A 120 -8.65 7.55 -13.74
C TYR A 120 -7.56 6.83 -14.56
N LYS A 121 -7.41 5.52 -14.39
CA LYS A 121 -6.43 4.73 -15.13
C LYS A 121 -6.68 4.78 -16.63
N ASN A 122 -7.93 4.59 -17.06
CA ASN A 122 -8.31 4.67 -18.47
C ASN A 122 -7.96 6.04 -19.06
N TRP A 123 -8.35 7.11 -18.37
CA TRP A 123 -8.01 8.48 -18.74
C TRP A 123 -6.48 8.68 -18.87
N LYS A 124 -5.70 8.21 -17.88
CA LYS A 124 -4.24 8.38 -17.86
C LYS A 124 -3.54 7.65 -19.00
N GLU A 125 -4.07 6.51 -19.41
CA GLU A 125 -3.53 5.70 -20.50
C GLU A 125 -4.00 6.17 -21.88
N GLY A 126 -4.78 7.27 -21.95
CA GLY A 126 -5.37 7.77 -23.19
C GLY A 126 -6.36 6.77 -23.80
N ARG A 127 -6.89 5.84 -22.99
CA ARG A 127 -7.99 4.97 -23.39
C ARG A 127 -9.27 5.75 -23.18
N GLU A 128 -9.66 6.50 -24.21
CA GLU A 128 -11.01 7.04 -24.28
C GLU A 128 -11.98 5.85 -24.28
N GLU A 129 -12.96 5.87 -23.37
CA GLU A 129 -14.20 5.15 -23.63
C GLU A 129 -14.79 5.82 -24.87
N ASP A 130 -14.71 5.13 -26.01
CA ASP A 130 -15.53 5.44 -27.16
C ASP A 130 -17.01 5.42 -26.69
N ARG A 131 -17.52 6.64 -26.42
CA ARG A 131 -18.93 7.07 -26.29
C ARG A 131 -19.63 6.91 -24.94
#